data_AF-A0A8X6L7Q4-F1
#
_entry.id   AF-A0A8X6L7Q4-F1
#
_cell.length_a   1.000
_cell.length_b   1.000
_cell.length_c   1.000
_cell.angle_alpha   90.00
_cell.angle_beta   90.00
_cell.angle_gamma   90.00
#
_symmetry.space_group_name_H-M   'P 1'
#
loop_
_entity.id
_entity.type
_entity.pdbx_description
1 polymer ?
#
loop_
_entity_poly.entity_id
_entity_poly.type
_entity_poly.pdbx_seq_one_letter_code
_entity_poly.pdbx_strand_id
1 'polypeptide(L)'
;MYLKINPHVARTKSNKYKEKISEIRLLPWTSKHLSAFKYKPNVDYSMDEIVNLGPRLPCSWCCILKWKDETQEMCCSGGKVQLPNLKPYPEPLYSLLTHQDPLSEHFLLTIRKYNGCSFK
;
A
#
# COMPACT_ATOMS: atom_id res chain seq x y z
N MET A 1 -51.64 16.29 28.69
CA MET A 1 -51.34 15.97 30.11
C MET A 1 -49.95 15.32 30.15
N TYR A 2 -48.96 16.08 30.65
CA TYR A 2 -47.60 15.70 31.06
C TYR A 2 -46.61 15.01 30.09
N LEU A 3 -45.70 15.85 29.58
CA LEU A 3 -44.33 15.53 29.14
C LEU A 3 -43.52 14.83 30.23
N LYS A 4 -42.52 14.03 29.84
CA LYS A 4 -41.13 14.11 30.35
C LYS A 4 -40.20 13.21 29.52
N ILE A 5 -39.75 13.72 28.37
CA ILE A 5 -38.46 13.31 27.80
C ILE A 5 -37.43 13.73 28.84
N ASN A 6 -36.82 12.76 29.51
CA ASN A 6 -35.93 12.99 30.64
C ASN A 6 -34.53 13.40 30.11
N PRO A 7 -34.14 14.68 30.15
CA PRO A 7 -32.93 15.18 29.48
C PRO A 7 -31.65 14.65 30.14
N HIS A 8 -31.74 14.20 31.39
CA HIS A 8 -30.63 13.60 32.11
C HIS A 8 -30.24 12.23 31.54
N VAL A 9 -31.22 11.44 31.07
CA VAL A 9 -31.00 10.10 30.48
C VAL A 9 -30.34 10.22 29.10
N ALA A 10 -30.70 11.24 28.33
CA ALA A 10 -30.06 11.56 27.06
C ALA A 10 -28.62 12.07 27.25
N ARG A 11 -28.39 12.91 28.28
CA ARG A 11 -27.06 13.40 28.66
C ARG A 11 -26.12 12.29 29.14
N THR A 12 -26.60 11.36 29.97
CA THR A 12 -25.80 10.22 30.45
C THR A 12 -25.45 9.21 29.34
N LYS A 13 -26.34 9.00 28.37
CA LYS A 13 -26.05 8.14 27.20
C LYS A 13 -25.03 8.77 26.24
N SER A 14 -25.15 10.08 26.00
CA SER A 14 -24.20 10.84 25.18
C SER A 14 -22.82 10.91 25.84
N ASN A 15 -22.76 11.09 27.16
CA ASN A 15 -21.50 11.09 27.91
C ASN A 15 -20.84 9.71 27.96
N LYS A 16 -21.58 8.62 28.18
CA LYS A 16 -21.03 7.25 28.05
C LYS A 16 -20.53 6.94 26.65
N TYR A 17 -21.20 7.44 25.61
CA TYR A 17 -20.74 7.30 24.22
C TYR A 17 -19.45 8.11 23.96
N LYS A 18 -19.34 9.33 24.50
CA LYS A 18 -18.15 10.18 24.42
C LYS A 18 -16.97 9.64 25.24
N GLU A 19 -17.21 9.12 26.45
CA GLU A 19 -16.22 8.44 27.29
C GLU A 19 -15.72 7.16 26.63
N LYS A 20 -16.62 6.39 26.00
CA LYS A 20 -16.25 5.22 25.18
C LYS A 20 -15.43 5.61 23.95
N ILE A 21 -15.64 6.79 23.36
CA ILE A 21 -14.80 7.32 22.26
C ILE A 21 -13.43 7.78 22.77
N SER A 22 -13.32 8.33 23.98
CA SER A 22 -12.01 8.66 24.57
C SER A 22 -11.21 7.42 25.00
N GLU A 23 -11.88 6.30 25.31
CA GLU A 23 -11.23 5.01 25.60
C GLU A 23 -10.95 4.15 24.35
N ILE A 24 -11.67 4.37 23.25
CA ILE A 24 -11.27 3.88 21.93
C ILE A 24 -10.02 4.68 21.55
N ARG A 25 -8.86 4.16 21.94
CA ARG A 25 -7.56 4.53 21.36
C ARG A 25 -7.78 4.70 19.86
N LEU A 26 -7.68 5.93 19.35
CA LEU A 26 -7.75 6.20 17.93
C LEU A 26 -6.82 5.20 17.26
N LEU A 27 -7.39 4.25 16.50
CA LEU A 27 -6.60 3.19 15.88
C LEU A 27 -5.46 3.85 15.13
N PRO A 28 -4.19 3.41 15.29
CA PRO A 28 -3.03 4.16 14.79
C PRO A 28 -3.16 4.59 13.32
N TRP A 29 -3.79 3.75 12.48
CA TRP A 29 -4.07 4.02 11.07
C TRP A 29 -4.89 5.29 10.78
N THR A 30 -5.70 5.77 11.74
CA THR A 30 -6.63 6.90 11.54
C THR A 30 -5.86 8.20 11.50
N SER A 31 -4.73 8.26 12.20
CA SER A 31 -3.78 9.38 12.14
C SER A 31 -3.11 9.53 10.76
N LYS A 32 -3.04 8.43 9.98
CA LYS A 32 -2.44 8.38 8.65
C LYS A 32 -3.48 8.30 7.54
N HIS A 33 -4.76 8.51 7.86
CA HIS A 33 -5.83 8.51 6.88
C HIS A 33 -5.54 9.50 5.74
N LEU A 34 -5.63 9.02 4.49
CA LEU A 34 -5.32 9.77 3.26
C LEU A 34 -3.88 10.28 3.10
N SER A 35 -2.94 9.85 3.96
CA SER A 35 -1.53 10.26 3.85
C SER A 35 -0.91 9.88 2.50
N ALA A 36 -1.35 8.79 1.88
CA ALA A 36 -0.94 8.38 0.53
C ALA A 36 -1.32 9.42 -0.55
N PHE A 37 -2.44 10.13 -0.41
CA PHE A 37 -2.88 11.16 -1.37
C PHE A 37 -2.19 12.51 -1.16
N LYS A 38 -1.48 12.69 -0.04
CA LYS A 38 -0.77 13.92 0.31
C LYS A 38 0.66 13.57 0.74
N TYR A 39 1.41 13.00 -0.20
CA TYR A 39 2.81 12.65 0.03
C TYR A 39 3.62 13.88 0.49
N LYS A 40 4.36 13.72 1.59
CA LYS A 40 5.28 14.74 2.10
C LYS A 40 6.71 14.23 1.99
N PRO A 41 7.55 14.76 1.08
CA PRO A 41 8.90 14.24 0.85
C PRO A 41 9.84 14.35 2.07
N ASN A 42 9.49 15.21 3.03
CA ASN A 42 10.29 15.49 4.22
C ASN A 42 10.05 14.46 5.34
N VAL A 43 9.07 13.56 5.17
CA VAL A 43 8.71 12.53 6.14
C VAL A 43 9.43 11.25 5.75
N ASP A 44 10.17 10.68 6.69
CA ASP A 44 10.73 9.34 6.52
C ASP A 44 9.66 8.28 6.82
N TYR A 45 8.89 7.95 5.78
CA TYR A 45 7.88 6.90 5.86
C TYR A 45 8.50 5.50 6.07
N SER A 46 9.80 5.32 5.81
CA SER A 46 10.44 4.02 6.01
C SER A 46 10.60 3.67 7.49
N MET A 47 10.73 4.67 8.37
CA MET A 47 10.84 4.47 9.82
C MET A 47 9.49 4.55 10.56
N ASP A 48 8.41 4.89 9.85
CA ASP A 48 7.09 5.08 10.45
C ASP A 48 6.39 3.72 10.65
N GLU A 49 6.25 3.30 11.90
CA GLU A 49 5.67 2.00 12.29
C GLU A 49 4.26 1.74 11.77
N ILE A 50 3.49 2.80 11.44
CA ILE A 50 2.09 2.66 10.99
C ILE A 50 2.03 2.33 9.49
N VAL A 51 2.99 2.82 8.70
CA VAL A 51 3.02 2.64 7.25
C VAL A 51 4.06 1.62 6.81
N ASN A 52 5.08 1.38 7.63
CA ASN A 52 6.12 0.41 7.34
C ASN A 52 5.57 -1.02 7.47
N LEU A 53 5.51 -1.73 6.35
CA LEU A 53 5.04 -3.11 6.25
C LEU A 53 6.10 -4.16 6.68
N GLY A 54 7.30 -3.70 7.04
CA GLY A 54 8.43 -4.53 7.42
C GLY A 54 9.16 -5.18 6.24
N PRO A 55 10.13 -6.06 6.53
CA PRO A 55 10.91 -6.75 5.51
C PRO A 55 10.04 -7.78 4.76
N ARG A 56 10.37 -7.99 3.48
CA ARG A 56 9.76 -9.03 2.67
C ARG A 56 10.49 -10.36 2.85
N LEU A 57 9.74 -11.45 2.84
CA LEU A 57 10.24 -12.81 3.02
C LEU A 57 9.93 -13.64 1.77
N PRO A 58 10.80 -14.56 1.35
CA PRO A 58 10.52 -15.43 0.22
C PRO A 58 9.36 -16.38 0.53
N CYS A 59 8.42 -16.50 -0.39
CA CYS A 59 7.33 -17.46 -0.32
C CYS A 59 7.86 -18.88 -0.58
N SER A 60 7.50 -19.85 0.27
CA SER A 60 7.94 -21.24 0.13
C SER A 60 7.44 -21.95 -1.14
N TRP A 61 6.40 -21.43 -1.77
CA TRP A 61 5.75 -22.06 -2.93
C TRP A 61 6.23 -21.49 -4.27
N CYS A 62 6.25 -20.16 -4.39
CA CYS A 62 6.60 -19.47 -5.64
C CYS A 62 7.95 -18.76 -5.59
N CYS A 63 8.65 -18.78 -4.46
CA CYS A 63 9.94 -18.09 -4.23
C CYS A 63 9.90 -16.56 -4.42
N ILE A 64 8.72 -15.96 -4.60
CA ILE A 64 8.54 -14.51 -4.69
C ILE A 64 8.56 -13.89 -3.28
N LEU A 65 9.09 -12.68 -3.17
CA LEU A 65 9.08 -11.89 -1.94
C LEU A 65 7.66 -11.43 -1.59
N LYS A 66 7.17 -11.81 -0.40
CA LYS A 66 5.88 -11.42 0.18
C LYS A 66 6.04 -10.71 1.52
N TRP A 67 5.05 -9.94 1.98
CA TRP A 67 5.06 -9.43 3.35
C TRP A 67 4.66 -10.52 4.35
N LYS A 68 5.10 -10.36 5.61
CA LYS A 68 4.84 -11.34 6.68
C LYS A 68 3.34 -11.54 6.91
N ASP A 69 2.59 -10.43 6.93
CA ASP A 69 1.15 -10.40 7.21
C ASP A 69 0.30 -10.28 5.92
N GLU A 70 0.91 -10.49 4.76
CA GLU A 70 0.19 -10.56 3.49
C GLU A 70 -0.69 -11.80 3.43
N THR A 71 -1.95 -11.62 3.03
CA THR A 71 -2.90 -12.73 2.92
C THR A 71 -2.44 -13.72 1.87
N GLN A 72 -2.78 -14.99 2.07
CA GLN A 72 -2.28 -16.08 1.22
C GLN A 72 -2.73 -15.91 -0.24
N GLU A 73 -3.91 -15.31 -0.43
CA GLU A 73 -4.55 -15.00 -1.71
C GLU A 73 -3.84 -13.90 -2.51
N MET A 74 -3.08 -13.02 -1.85
CA MET A 74 -2.36 -11.94 -2.53
C MET A 74 -1.03 -12.40 -3.15
N CYS A 75 -0.48 -13.51 -2.67
CA CYS A 75 0.73 -14.11 -3.20
C CYS A 75 0.41 -15.17 -4.28
N CYS A 76 0.49 -16.45 -3.94
CA CYS A 76 0.27 -17.57 -4.87
C CYS A 76 -0.89 -18.47 -4.43
N SER A 77 -1.72 -18.02 -3.49
CA SER A 77 -2.83 -18.79 -2.92
C SER A 77 -2.40 -20.17 -2.37
N GLY A 78 -1.18 -20.25 -1.85
CA GLY A 78 -0.62 -21.50 -1.31
C GLY A 78 -0.10 -22.43 -2.39
N GLY A 79 0.53 -21.88 -3.42
CA GLY A 79 1.00 -22.66 -4.57
C GLY A 79 -0.09 -23.03 -5.57
N LYS A 80 -1.35 -22.62 -5.34
CA LYS A 80 -2.46 -22.84 -6.28
C LYS A 80 -2.31 -22.00 -7.55
N VAL A 81 -1.66 -20.85 -7.44
CA VAL A 81 -1.34 -19.98 -8.59
C VAL A 81 0.11 -20.23 -8.97
N GLN A 82 0.32 -20.87 -10.12
CA GLN A 82 1.62 -20.97 -10.75
C GLN A 82 1.76 -19.84 -11.78
N LEU A 83 2.57 -18.84 -11.45
CA LEU A 83 2.91 -17.81 -12.43
C LEU A 83 3.86 -18.40 -13.48
N PRO A 84 3.61 -18.17 -14.78
CA PRO A 84 4.56 -18.56 -15.80
C PRO A 84 5.87 -17.78 -15.61
N ASN A 85 6.99 -18.42 -15.93
CA ASN A 85 8.27 -17.72 -15.97
C ASN A 85 8.19 -16.55 -16.95
N LEU A 86 8.68 -15.39 -16.53
CA LEU A 86 8.80 -14.24 -17.41
C LEU A 86 9.76 -14.61 -18.54
N LYS A 87 9.26 -14.51 -19.78
CA LYS A 87 10.13 -14.62 -20.96
C LYS A 87 11.08 -13.42 -20.96
N PRO A 88 12.32 -13.59 -21.43
CA PRO A 88 13.21 -12.45 -21.63
C PRO A 88 12.56 -11.45 -22.59
N TYR A 89 12.87 -10.18 -22.40
CA TYR A 89 12.45 -9.14 -23.33
C TYR A 89 12.99 -9.46 -24.75
N PRO A 90 12.24 -9.16 -25.81
CA PRO A 90 12.77 -9.27 -27.17
C PRO A 90 13.87 -8.21 -27.42
N GLU A 91 14.76 -8.46 -28.36
CA GLU A 91 15.69 -7.42 -28.83
C GLU A 91 14.97 -6.39 -29.71
N PRO A 92 15.37 -5.10 -29.68
CA PRO A 92 16.50 -4.52 -28.94
C PRO A 92 16.21 -4.17 -27.47
N LEU A 93 14.99 -4.42 -26.98
CA LEU A 93 14.54 -3.95 -25.68
C LEU A 93 15.34 -4.57 -24.52
N TYR A 94 15.70 -5.85 -24.64
CA TYR A 94 16.57 -6.49 -23.65
C TYR A 94 17.90 -5.76 -23.51
N SER A 95 18.64 -5.60 -24.63
CA SER A 95 19.95 -4.95 -24.61
C SER A 95 19.90 -3.50 -24.11
N LEU A 96 18.84 -2.77 -24.47
CA LEU A 96 18.60 -1.39 -24.00
C LEU A 96 18.31 -1.30 -22.50
N LEU A 97 17.60 -2.28 -21.92
CA LEU A 97 17.26 -2.31 -20.50
C LEU A 97 18.41 -2.85 -19.62
N THR A 98 19.30 -3.67 -20.18
CA THR A 98 20.42 -4.30 -19.44
C THR A 98 21.76 -3.59 -19.63
N HIS A 99 21.79 -2.37 -20.19
CA HIS A 99 23.02 -1.62 -20.49
C HIS A 99 24.00 -2.34 -21.44
N GLN A 100 23.48 -3.17 -22.34
CA GLN A 100 24.29 -3.90 -23.33
C GLN A 100 24.34 -3.17 -24.69
N ASP A 101 23.44 -2.22 -24.91
CA ASP A 101 23.40 -1.38 -26.11
C ASP A 101 23.99 0.03 -25.84
N PRO A 102 24.76 0.65 -26.76
CA PRO A 102 25.27 2.02 -26.60
C PRO A 102 24.19 3.08 -26.36
N LEU A 103 22.95 2.84 -26.81
CA LEU A 103 21.81 3.74 -26.64
C LEU A 103 21.07 3.53 -25.30
N SER A 104 21.48 2.57 -24.47
CA SER A 104 20.79 2.21 -23.22
C SER A 104 20.58 3.42 -22.30
N GLU A 105 21.60 4.26 -22.12
CA GLU A 105 21.50 5.44 -21.26
C GLU A 105 20.46 6.44 -21.77
N HIS A 106 20.55 6.80 -23.06
CA HIS A 106 19.59 7.70 -23.68
C HIS A 106 18.16 7.14 -23.64
N PHE A 107 18.00 5.83 -23.91
CA PHE A 107 16.73 5.14 -23.85
C PHE A 107 16.11 5.21 -22.45
N LEU A 108 16.86 4.86 -21.40
CA LEU A 108 16.37 4.87 -20.02
C LEU A 108 16.02 6.27 -19.52
N LEU A 109 16.79 7.29 -19.91
CA LEU A 109 16.47 8.70 -19.60
C LEU A 109 15.18 9.16 -20.29
N THR A 110 14.88 8.61 -21.47
CA THR A 110 13.78 9.07 -22.34
C THR A 110 12.55 8.15 -22.26
N ILE A 111 12.63 6.99 -21.60
CA ILE A 111 11.60 5.95 -21.59
C ILE A 111 10.21 6.45 -21.16
N ARG A 112 10.17 7.39 -20.20
CA ARG A 112 8.91 8.02 -19.76
C ARG A 112 8.23 8.85 -20.85
N LYS A 113 9.00 9.50 -21.72
CA LYS A 113 8.45 10.26 -22.86
C LYS A 113 7.85 9.30 -23.89
N TYR A 114 8.54 8.21 -24.21
CA TYR A 114 8.05 7.20 -25.13
C TYR A 114 6.75 6.55 -24.63
N ASN A 115 6.70 6.16 -23.34
CA ASN A 115 5.53 5.51 -22.75
C ASN A 115 4.39 6.48 -22.41
N GLY A 116 4.72 7.73 -22.05
CA GLY A 116 3.75 8.76 -21.65
C GLY A 116 2.91 9.31 -22.80
N CYS A 117 3.35 9.14 -24.06
CA CYS A 117 2.57 9.52 -25.24
C CYS A 117 1.47 8.51 -25.63
N SER A 118 1.22 7.48 -24.81
CA SER A 118 0.20 6.46 -25.07
C SER A 118 -1.20 6.79 -24.53
N PHE A 119 -1.37 7.93 -23.85
CA PHE A 119 -2.69 8.47 -23.52
C PHE A 119 -3.09 9.50 -24.59
N LYS A 120 -3.67 9.02 -25.70
CA LYS A 120 -4.51 9.80 -26.60
C LYS A 120 -5.93 9.29 -26.50
#